data_AF-A0A1V8TT59-F1
#
_entry.id   AF-A0A1V8TT59-F1
#
_cell.length_a   1.000
_cell.length_b   1.000
_cell.length_c   1.000
_cell.angle_alpha   90.00
_cell.angle_beta   90.00
_cell.angle_gamma   90.00
#
_symmetry.space_group_name_H-M   'P 1'
#
loop_
_entity.id
_entity.type
_entity.pdbx_description
1 polymer ?
#
loop_
_entity_poly.entity_id
_entity_poly.type
_entity_poly.pdbx_seq_one_letter_code
_entity_poly.pdbx_strand_id
1 'polypeptide(L)'
;QLRDRMEEISPALRRYDIVEPAGLPQLSKVQLVEQNKGAKISGQAFELPIKDFYFTDAISRSSPTMARCSAAKAQKNPKTNFMAPGEFDPVNGYTVAHGLQEAQASP
;
A
#
# COMPACT_ATOMS: atom_id res chain seq x y z
N GLN A 1 22.72 -23.86 -9.00
CA GLN A 1 22.68 -24.50 -7.66
C GLN A 1 21.50 -24.02 -6.81
N LEU A 2 21.40 -22.74 -6.42
CA LEU A 2 20.27 -22.27 -5.58
C LEU A 2 18.90 -22.47 -6.25
N ARG A 3 18.75 -22.06 -7.51
CA ARG A 3 17.49 -22.22 -8.25
C ARG A 3 17.12 -23.69 -8.47
N ASP A 4 18.12 -24.55 -8.64
CA ASP A 4 17.91 -26.00 -8.75
C ASP A 4 17.37 -26.55 -7.42
N ARG A 5 17.91 -26.07 -6.28
CA ARG A 5 17.36 -26.42 -4.96
C ARG A 5 15.95 -25.88 -4.73
N MET A 6 15.64 -24.69 -5.24
CA MET A 6 14.27 -24.15 -5.18
C MET A 6 13.29 -25.02 -5.96
N GLU A 7 13.70 -25.50 -7.14
CA GLU A 7 12.90 -26.42 -7.96
C GLU A 7 12.69 -27.78 -7.30
N GLU A 8 13.72 -28.34 -6.65
CA GLU A 8 13.62 -29.56 -5.86
C GLU A 8 12.62 -29.43 -4.69
N ILE A 9 12.58 -28.27 -4.02
CA ILE A 9 11.66 -28.01 -2.91
C ILE A 9 10.23 -27.77 -3.43
N SER A 10 10.10 -26.91 -4.42
CA SER A 10 8.82 -26.62 -5.07
C SER A 10 9.05 -26.12 -6.50
N PRO A 11 8.58 -26.85 -7.53
CA PRO A 11 8.79 -26.47 -8.93
C PRO A 11 8.08 -25.14 -9.30
N ALA A 12 7.05 -24.75 -8.55
CA ALA A 12 6.32 -23.50 -8.77
C ALA A 12 7.21 -22.25 -8.59
N LEU A 13 8.31 -22.35 -7.82
CA LEU A 13 9.20 -21.21 -7.56
C LEU A 13 10.16 -20.90 -8.74
N ARG A 14 10.25 -21.79 -9.74
CA ARG A 14 11.09 -21.62 -10.93
C ARG A 14 10.29 -21.36 -12.21
N ARG A 15 8.99 -21.66 -12.20
CA ARG A 15 8.09 -21.41 -13.33
C ARG A 15 7.59 -19.97 -13.27
N TYR A 16 8.30 -19.08 -13.97
CA TYR A 16 7.98 -17.65 -14.03
C TYR A 16 6.67 -17.40 -14.79
N ASP A 17 5.92 -16.39 -14.32
CA ASP A 17 4.73 -15.85 -14.98
C ASP A 17 3.58 -16.86 -15.20
N ILE A 18 3.60 -18.01 -14.52
CA ILE A 18 2.57 -19.05 -14.59
C ILE A 18 1.90 -19.19 -13.23
N VAL A 19 0.56 -19.15 -13.22
CA VAL A 19 -0.24 -19.48 -12.02
C VAL A 19 -0.65 -20.95 -12.09
N GLU A 20 -0.10 -21.76 -11.20
CA GLU A 20 -0.45 -23.18 -11.11
C GLU A 20 -1.67 -23.40 -10.21
N PRO A 21 -2.68 -24.17 -10.67
CA PRO A 21 -3.79 -24.54 -9.82
C PRO A 21 -3.33 -25.49 -8.71
N ALA A 22 -3.93 -25.38 -7.53
CA ALA A 22 -3.69 -26.32 -6.44
C ALA A 22 -4.30 -27.69 -6.79
N GLY A 23 -3.54 -28.77 -6.62
CA GLY A 23 -3.94 -30.10 -7.09
C GLY A 23 -5.09 -30.77 -6.31
N LEU A 24 -5.18 -30.57 -4.99
CA LEU A 24 -6.15 -31.28 -4.13
C LEU A 24 -6.92 -30.33 -3.17
N PRO A 25 -7.73 -29.39 -3.69
CA PRO A 25 -8.39 -28.38 -2.87
C PRO A 25 -9.48 -28.94 -1.93
N GLN A 26 -10.01 -30.14 -2.18
CA GLN A 26 -11.03 -30.78 -1.35
C GLN A 26 -10.41 -31.47 -0.14
N LEU A 27 -9.23 -32.09 -0.32
CA LEU A 27 -8.54 -32.79 0.75
C LEU A 27 -8.04 -31.81 1.83
N SER A 28 -7.53 -30.66 1.39
CA SER A 28 -7.06 -29.60 2.30
C SER A 28 -8.19 -29.03 3.17
N LYS A 29 -9.43 -28.95 2.66
CA LYS A 29 -10.59 -28.52 3.46
C LYS A 29 -10.88 -29.46 4.61
N VAL A 30 -10.85 -30.76 4.37
CA VAL A 30 -11.09 -31.78 5.42
C VAL A 30 -10.01 -31.68 6.50
N GLN A 31 -8.75 -31.53 6.09
CA GLN A 31 -7.62 -31.35 7.02
C GLN A 31 -7.76 -30.09 7.88
N LEU A 32 -8.15 -28.96 7.28
CA LEU A 32 -8.36 -27.71 8.00
C LEU A 32 -9.49 -27.82 9.03
N VAL A 33 -10.60 -28.48 8.69
CA VAL A 33 -11.71 -28.69 9.62
C VAL A 33 -11.26 -29.57 10.78
N GLU A 34 -10.59 -30.70 10.50
CA GLU A 34 -10.11 -31.63 11.54
C GLU A 34 -9.17 -30.95 12.54
N GLN A 35 -8.20 -30.18 12.04
CA GLN A 35 -7.23 -29.46 12.87
C GLN A 35 -7.88 -28.39 13.77
N ASN A 36 -9.03 -27.85 13.39
CA ASN A 36 -9.67 -26.73 14.10
C ASN A 36 -10.94 -27.13 14.90
N LYS A 37 -11.28 -28.43 15.01
CA LYS A 37 -12.50 -28.92 15.68
C LYS A 37 -12.70 -28.43 17.13
N GLY A 38 -11.64 -28.01 17.82
CA GLY A 38 -11.68 -27.49 19.19
C GLY A 38 -11.47 -25.99 19.33
N ALA A 39 -11.29 -25.26 18.22
CA ALA A 39 -11.01 -23.83 18.26
C ALA A 39 -12.24 -23.04 18.72
N LYS A 40 -12.06 -22.19 19.74
CA LYS A 40 -13.13 -21.33 20.27
C LYS A 40 -13.07 -19.96 19.61
N ILE A 41 -14.24 -19.42 19.28
CA ILE A 41 -14.36 -18.08 18.72
C ILE A 41 -14.10 -17.05 19.84
N SER A 42 -13.25 -16.06 19.58
CA SER A 42 -12.88 -15.02 20.56
C SER A 42 -13.95 -13.95 20.76
N GLY A 43 -14.92 -13.84 19.83
CA GLY A 43 -15.97 -12.82 19.84
C GLY A 43 -15.50 -11.42 19.46
N GLN A 44 -14.23 -11.26 19.06
CA GLN A 44 -13.70 -9.98 18.62
C GLN A 44 -14.15 -9.66 17.19
N ALA A 45 -14.42 -8.37 16.95
CA ALA A 45 -14.65 -7.89 15.59
C ALA A 45 -13.38 -8.04 14.74
N PHE A 46 -13.54 -8.24 13.44
CA PHE A 46 -12.42 -8.28 12.51
C PHE A 46 -11.72 -6.91 12.49
N GLU A 47 -10.41 -6.91 12.75
CA GLU A 47 -9.56 -5.74 12.63
C GLU A 47 -8.94 -5.69 11.23
N LEU A 48 -8.70 -4.48 10.73
CA LEU A 48 -7.91 -4.29 9.52
C LEU A 48 -6.44 -4.66 9.84
N PRO A 49 -5.87 -5.72 9.22
CA PRO A 49 -4.49 -6.13 9.51
C PRO A 49 -3.47 -5.08 9.08
N ILE A 50 -3.83 -4.22 8.11
CA ILE A 50 -3.02 -3.11 7.63
C ILE A 50 -3.64 -1.80 8.14
N LYS A 51 -3.00 -1.20 9.14
CA LYS A 51 -3.43 0.08 9.75
C LYS A 51 -3.04 1.28 8.91
N ASP A 52 -1.83 1.23 8.35
CA ASP A 52 -1.34 2.22 7.41
C ASP A 52 -0.86 1.53 6.13
N PHE A 53 -1.57 1.81 5.04
CA PHE A 53 -1.23 1.29 3.72
C PHE A 53 0.13 1.79 3.23
N TYR A 54 0.57 2.97 3.67
CA TYR A 54 1.83 3.54 3.22
C TYR A 54 3.06 2.99 3.97
N PHE A 55 2.85 2.26 5.08
CA PHE A 55 3.92 1.71 5.92
C PHE A 55 3.78 0.19 6.14
N THR A 56 3.68 -0.56 5.05
CA THR A 56 3.54 -2.03 5.08
C THR A 56 4.87 -2.77 5.26
N ASP A 57 5.95 -2.29 4.65
CA ASP A 57 7.26 -2.94 4.65
C ASP A 57 8.41 -1.98 5.02
N ALA A 58 9.63 -2.51 5.12
CA ALA A 58 10.80 -1.73 5.52
C ALA A 58 11.13 -0.62 4.50
N ILE A 59 10.97 -0.93 3.21
CA ILE A 59 11.26 0.02 2.13
C ILE A 59 10.29 1.19 2.18
N SER A 60 8.99 0.94 2.30
CA SER A 60 7.97 1.99 2.35
C SER A 60 8.10 2.82 3.63
N ARG A 61 8.50 2.21 4.77
CA ARG A 61 8.80 2.95 6.01
C ARG A 61 10.01 3.87 5.90
N SER A 62 11.02 3.48 5.14
CA SER A 62 12.20 4.31 4.90
C SER A 62 11.97 5.37 3.81
N SER A 63 10.84 5.35 3.10
CA SER A 63 10.57 6.30 2.02
C SER A 63 10.01 7.63 2.55
N PRO A 64 10.68 8.78 2.28
CA PRO A 64 10.20 10.09 2.70
C PRO A 64 8.90 10.49 1.99
N THR A 65 8.70 10.02 0.75
CA THR A 65 7.45 10.23 0.01
C THR A 65 6.29 9.53 0.69
N MET A 66 6.48 8.27 1.09
CA MET A 66 5.43 7.48 1.76
C MET A 66 5.11 8.04 3.14
N ALA A 67 6.11 8.55 3.86
CA ALA A 67 5.89 9.25 5.13
C ALA A 67 4.99 10.48 4.97
N ARG A 68 5.19 11.28 3.91
CA ARG A 68 4.33 12.43 3.60
C ARG A 68 2.91 11.99 3.22
N CYS A 69 2.76 10.93 2.43
CA CYS A 69 1.45 10.36 2.09
C CYS A 69 0.70 9.82 3.31
N SER A 70 1.41 9.15 4.23
CA SER A 70 0.87 8.69 5.51
C SER A 70 0.36 9.87 6.35
N ALA A 71 1.18 10.92 6.51
CA ALA A 71 0.79 12.13 7.24
C ALA A 71 -0.44 12.83 6.62
N ALA A 72 -0.48 12.95 5.29
CA ALA A 72 -1.63 13.51 4.57
C ALA A 72 -2.92 12.70 4.84
N LYS A 73 -2.83 11.36 4.74
CA LYS A 73 -3.97 10.46 4.99
C LYS A 73 -4.44 10.50 6.44
N ALA A 74 -3.51 10.61 7.39
CA ALA A 74 -3.82 10.70 8.81
C ALA A 74 -4.59 12.00 9.15
N GLN A 75 -4.20 13.12 8.55
CA GLN A 75 -4.83 14.41 8.80
C GLN A 75 -6.18 14.60 8.11
N LYS A 76 -6.46 13.87 7.02
CA LYS A 76 -7.71 13.93 6.25
C LYS A 76 -8.12 15.36 5.83
N ASN A 77 -7.14 16.26 5.73
CA ASN A 77 -7.38 17.65 5.40
C ASN A 77 -6.95 17.91 3.95
N PRO A 78 -7.86 18.30 3.04
CA PRO A 78 -7.51 18.57 1.65
C PRO A 78 -6.64 19.83 1.48
N LYS A 79 -6.50 20.66 2.53
CA LYS A 79 -5.73 21.90 2.50
C LYS A 79 -4.25 21.71 2.87
N THR A 80 -3.86 20.56 3.41
CA THR A 80 -2.47 20.33 3.82
C THR A 80 -1.71 19.58 2.73
N ASN A 81 -0.84 20.30 2.01
CA ASN A 81 0.03 19.70 0.99
C ASN A 81 1.41 19.36 1.57
N PHE A 82 1.60 18.12 2.03
CA PHE A 82 2.89 17.64 2.52
C PHE A 82 3.92 17.35 1.42
N MET A 83 3.54 17.49 0.15
CA MET A 83 4.39 17.17 -1.00
C MET A 83 5.11 18.39 -1.59
N ALA A 84 4.67 19.61 -1.30
CA ALA A 84 5.32 20.84 -1.78
C ALA A 84 6.55 21.20 -0.93
N PRO A 85 7.73 21.45 -1.52
CA PRO A 85 8.82 22.12 -0.82
C PRO A 85 8.44 23.59 -0.61
N GLY A 86 8.02 23.95 0.61
CA GLY A 86 7.93 25.34 1.04
C GLY A 86 6.58 26.05 0.94
N GLU A 87 5.47 25.36 0.64
CA GLU A 87 4.16 26.02 0.53
C GLU A 87 3.20 25.54 1.62
N PHE A 88 3.14 26.31 2.71
CA PHE A 88 2.08 26.25 3.70
C PHE A 88 0.92 27.10 3.19
N ASP A 89 0.24 26.70 2.13
CA ASP A 89 -1.17 27.04 1.85
C ASP A 89 -1.63 26.38 0.55
N PRO A 90 -2.89 25.92 0.46
CA PRO A 90 -3.46 25.45 -0.79
C PRO A 90 -3.76 26.66 -1.68
N VAL A 91 -2.76 27.18 -2.39
CA VAL A 91 -3.03 28.04 -3.54
C VAL A 91 -3.75 27.20 -4.59
N ASN A 92 -5.04 27.51 -4.77
CA ASN A 92 -5.92 26.95 -5.79
C ASN A 92 -5.17 26.82 -7.13
N GLY A 93 -4.89 25.57 -7.53
CA GLY A 93 -4.13 25.22 -8.74
C GLY A 93 -4.84 25.49 -10.07
N TYR A 94 -5.65 26.55 -10.16
CA TYR A 94 -6.32 26.99 -11.39
C TYR A 94 -5.98 28.42 -11.82
N THR A 95 -5.10 29.17 -11.13
CA THR A 95 -4.78 30.55 -11.52
C THR A 95 -3.39 30.79 -12.11
N VAL A 96 -2.57 29.76 -12.32
CA VAL A 96 -1.30 29.93 -13.05
C VAL A 96 -1.51 29.60 -14.53
N ALA A 97 -2.17 30.53 -15.25
CA ALA A 97 -2.01 30.80 -16.68
C ALA A 97 -3.27 31.46 -17.24
N HIS A 98 -3.45 32.78 -17.07
CA HIS A 98 -4.07 33.67 -18.07
C HIS A 98 -4.22 35.07 -17.45
N GLY A 99 -3.41 36.02 -17.90
CA GLY A 99 -3.63 37.45 -17.61
C GLY A 99 -2.36 38.26 -17.39
N LEU A 100 -1.67 38.58 -18.49
CA LEU A 100 -1.12 39.91 -18.83
C LEU A 100 -0.52 40.70 -17.66
N GLN A 101 0.81 40.81 -17.52
CA GLN A 101 1.61 41.79 -18.28
C GLN A 101 0.86 43.09 -18.58
N GLU A 102 0.43 43.84 -17.56
CA GLU A 102 0.07 45.27 -17.57
C GLU A 102 -0.32 45.59 -16.11
N ALA A 103 0.22 46.55 -15.36
CA ALA A 103 0.77 47.83 -15.71
C ALA A 103 1.89 48.22 -14.71
N GLN A 104 3.07 48.51 -15.26
CA GLN A 104 3.89 49.59 -14.75
C GLN A 104 3.23 50.89 -15.22
N ALA A 105 2.60 51.64 -14.32
CA ALA A 105 2.44 53.09 -14.43
C ALA A 105 1.95 53.66 -13.09
N SER A 106 2.70 54.66 -12.63
CA SER A 106 2.53 55.57 -11.49
C SER A 106 1.16 56.31 -11.49
N PRO A 107 0.82 57.19 -10.53
CA PRO A 107 1.69 58.12 -9.77
C PRO A 107 2.15 57.59 -8.40
#